data_AF-A0A0A9XJK5-F1
#
_entry.id   AF-A0A0A9XJK5-F1
#
_cell.length_a   1.000
_cell.length_b   1.000
_cell.length_c   1.000
_cell.angle_alpha   90.00
_cell.angle_beta   90.00
_cell.angle_gamma   90.00
#
_symmetry.space_group_name_H-M   'P 1'
#
loop_
_entity.id
_entity.type
_entity.pdbx_description
1 polymer ?
#
loop_
_entity_poly.entity_id
_entity_poly.type
_entity_poly.pdbx_seq_one_letter_code
_entity_poly.pdbx_strand_id
1 'polypeptide(L)'
;SPAIFIDGTFSHCAKYFVQMFTIHILKNGHYVPLIFSLLPDKKSSTYMLMFNLLKKKCEESALTFEPSRVVADFEEGIHLTQAWWRRIQAVGLQRDYKIEGEIRDWLRLTFGLPFLNPNEVEDSFVKDLMSTMPIDARVTRYSDYLTDNYISHDSTFPPNLWACAEIASERTTNGCESFHSKFNRNFTTAHPNLYVFVEVLKNMQIDTQSIINGLDTENKIANGKFKKAKMYIGQALELYAAGKIGRRNFLRCVSRHYTM
;
A
#
# COMPACT_ATOMS: atom_id res chain seq x y z
N SER A 1 0.63 9.05 -19.39
CA SER A 1 -0.34 8.02 -18.96
C SER A 1 -0.54 8.04 -17.45
N PRO A 2 -1.73 7.69 -16.94
CA PRO A 2 -1.98 7.60 -15.50
C PRO A 2 -1.33 6.37 -14.86
N ALA A 3 -1.13 6.41 -13.55
CA ALA A 3 -0.82 5.21 -12.75
C ALA A 3 -2.04 4.28 -12.73
N ILE A 4 -1.81 2.98 -12.81
CA ILE A 4 -2.84 1.95 -12.68
C ILE A 4 -2.67 1.18 -11.38
N PHE A 5 -3.78 0.71 -10.86
CA PHE A 5 -3.89 -0.02 -9.61
C PHE A 5 -4.41 -1.41 -9.90
N ILE A 6 -3.67 -2.43 -9.50
CA ILE A 6 -4.06 -3.81 -9.77
C ILE A 6 -4.29 -4.56 -8.46
N ASP A 7 -5.40 -5.30 -8.41
CA ASP A 7 -5.80 -6.04 -7.21
C ASP A 7 -6.54 -7.33 -7.61
N GLY A 8 -6.41 -8.36 -6.78
CA GLY A 8 -7.04 -9.67 -6.95
C GLY A 8 -7.88 -10.04 -5.74
N THR A 9 -9.18 -10.26 -5.92
CA THR A 9 -10.05 -10.79 -4.85
C THR A 9 -10.12 -12.31 -4.90
N PHE A 10 -9.91 -12.94 -3.74
CA PHE A 10 -9.85 -14.41 -3.57
C PHE A 10 -11.07 -15.00 -2.86
N SER A 11 -11.79 -14.19 -2.07
CA SER A 11 -12.85 -14.71 -1.20
C SER A 11 -14.17 -14.90 -1.93
N HIS A 12 -14.44 -14.10 -2.97
CA HIS A 12 -15.68 -14.17 -3.74
C HIS A 12 -15.39 -14.05 -5.24
N CYS A 13 -15.48 -15.18 -5.96
CA CYS A 13 -15.17 -15.25 -7.38
C CYS A 13 -16.14 -16.21 -8.09
N ALA A 14 -16.46 -15.92 -9.35
CA ALA A 14 -17.33 -16.76 -10.17
C ALA A 14 -16.89 -18.23 -10.13
N LYS A 15 -17.87 -19.13 -10.03
CA LYS A 15 -17.65 -20.58 -10.03
C LYS A 15 -16.74 -20.97 -11.22
N TYR A 16 -15.74 -21.81 -10.95
CA TYR A 16 -14.67 -22.27 -11.86
C TYR A 16 -13.47 -21.34 -12.07
N PHE A 17 -13.45 -20.17 -11.42
CA PHE A 17 -12.29 -19.28 -11.42
C PHE A 17 -11.70 -19.15 -10.00
N VAL A 18 -10.38 -18.99 -9.94
CA VAL A 18 -9.63 -18.90 -8.67
C VAL A 18 -9.61 -17.48 -8.13
N GLN A 19 -9.65 -16.47 -9.02
CA GLN A 19 -9.63 -15.07 -8.62
C GLN A 19 -10.28 -14.19 -9.68
N MET A 20 -10.82 -13.06 -9.22
CA MET A 20 -11.09 -11.91 -10.09
C MET A 20 -9.96 -10.92 -9.91
N PHE A 21 -9.22 -10.70 -10.99
CA PHE A 21 -8.19 -9.67 -11.10
C PHE A 21 -8.77 -8.40 -11.69
N THR A 22 -8.42 -7.26 -11.14
CA THR A 22 -9.01 -5.96 -11.50
C THR A 22 -7.96 -4.91 -11.72
N ILE A 23 -8.21 -4.01 -12.68
CA ILE A 23 -7.37 -2.84 -12.94
C ILE A 23 -8.22 -1.59 -12.74
N HIS A 24 -7.75 -0.72 -11.86
CA HIS A 24 -8.37 0.55 -11.52
C HIS A 24 -7.45 1.72 -11.87
N ILE A 25 -8.03 2.90 -11.98
CA ILE A 25 -7.30 4.18 -12.01
C ILE A 25 -7.78 5.07 -10.88
N LEU A 26 -6.91 5.97 -10.42
CA LEU A 26 -7.29 7.05 -9.51
C LEU A 26 -7.47 8.34 -10.32
N LYS A 27 -8.70 8.84 -10.42
CA LYS A 27 -9.02 10.11 -11.10
C LYS A 27 -9.84 11.00 -10.18
N ASN A 28 -9.38 12.24 -9.96
CA ASN A 28 -10.01 13.22 -9.04
C ASN A 28 -10.30 12.68 -7.62
N GLY A 29 -9.49 11.75 -7.12
CA GLY A 29 -9.70 11.13 -5.80
C GLY A 29 -10.67 9.94 -5.80
N HIS A 30 -11.22 9.57 -6.95
CA HIS A 30 -12.07 8.39 -7.13
C HIS A 30 -11.28 7.23 -7.71
N TYR A 31 -11.39 6.06 -7.08
CA TYR A 31 -10.94 4.79 -7.65
C TYR A 31 -12.00 4.31 -8.65
N VAL A 32 -11.62 4.21 -9.92
CA VAL A 32 -12.49 3.83 -11.02
C VAL A 32 -12.03 2.47 -11.57
N PRO A 33 -12.81 1.39 -11.42
CA PRO A 33 -12.49 0.11 -12.05
C PRO A 33 -12.69 0.20 -13.55
N LEU A 34 -11.69 -0.25 -14.32
CA LEU A 34 -11.75 -0.24 -15.78
C LEU A 34 -11.81 -1.64 -16.37
N ILE A 35 -11.08 -2.58 -15.77
CA ILE A 35 -10.91 -3.93 -16.33
C ILE A 35 -11.15 -4.97 -15.24
N PHE A 36 -11.94 -5.98 -15.59
CA PHE A 36 -12.19 -7.16 -14.78
C PHE A 36 -11.73 -8.40 -15.54
N SER A 37 -10.92 -9.24 -14.92
CA SER A 37 -10.39 -10.48 -15.49
C SER A 37 -10.65 -11.65 -14.56
N LEU A 38 -11.38 -12.65 -15.03
CA LEU A 38 -11.58 -13.90 -14.31
C LEU A 38 -10.44 -14.85 -14.65
N LEU A 39 -9.60 -15.17 -13.67
CA LEU A 39 -8.40 -15.98 -13.89
C LEU A 39 -8.57 -17.40 -13.33
N PRO A 40 -8.18 -18.44 -14.09
CA PRO A 40 -8.31 -19.84 -13.67
C PRO A 40 -7.26 -20.24 -12.62
N ASP A 41 -6.13 -19.54 -12.54
CA ASP A 41 -5.08 -19.78 -11.54
C ASP A 41 -4.29 -18.49 -11.26
N LYS A 42 -3.22 -18.60 -10.44
CA LYS A 42 -2.33 -17.51 -10.02
C LYS A 42 -0.95 -17.58 -10.68
N LYS A 43 -0.80 -18.27 -11.80
CA LYS A 43 0.52 -18.46 -12.43
C LYS A 43 0.94 -17.21 -13.19
N SER A 44 2.23 -16.91 -13.17
CA SER A 44 2.81 -15.80 -13.94
C SER A 44 2.47 -15.90 -15.43
N SER A 45 2.43 -17.11 -15.99
CA SER A 45 2.00 -17.36 -17.38
C SER A 45 0.57 -16.88 -17.66
N THR A 46 -0.34 -17.06 -16.71
CA THR A 46 -1.75 -16.66 -16.81
C THR A 46 -1.90 -15.15 -16.75
N TYR A 47 -1.17 -14.47 -15.86
CA TYR A 47 -1.12 -13.00 -15.83
C TYR A 47 -0.49 -12.40 -17.09
N MET A 48 0.62 -12.97 -17.59
CA MET A 48 1.25 -12.53 -18.84
C MET A 48 0.29 -12.66 -20.02
N LEU A 49 -0.43 -13.78 -20.12
CA LEU A 49 -1.45 -13.97 -21.15
C LEU A 49 -2.56 -12.93 -21.05
N MET A 50 -3.09 -12.68 -19.84
CA MET A 50 -4.11 -11.65 -19.61
C MET A 50 -3.64 -10.26 -20.07
N PHE A 51 -2.43 -9.83 -19.68
CA PHE A 51 -1.89 -8.53 -20.09
C PHE A 51 -1.66 -8.44 -21.61
N ASN A 52 -1.21 -9.53 -22.25
CA ASN A 52 -1.05 -9.55 -23.72
C ASN A 52 -2.41 -9.45 -24.44
N LEU A 53 -3.43 -10.14 -23.94
CA LEU A 53 -4.80 -10.03 -24.47
C LEU A 53 -5.36 -8.61 -24.28
N LEU A 54 -5.08 -7.98 -23.14
CA LEU A 54 -5.45 -6.60 -22.87
C LEU A 54 -4.79 -5.63 -23.85
N LYS A 55 -3.47 -5.74 -24.04
CA LYS A 55 -2.73 -4.90 -25.02
C LYS A 55 -3.32 -5.03 -26.42
N LYS A 56 -3.54 -6.27 -26.87
CA LYS A 56 -4.18 -6.55 -28.16
C LYS A 56 -5.57 -5.92 -28.26
N LYS A 57 -6.39 -6.01 -27.21
CA LYS A 57 -7.73 -5.39 -27.20
C LYS A 57 -7.68 -3.86 -27.23
N CYS A 58 -6.69 -3.26 -26.58
CA CYS A 58 -6.45 -1.82 -26.68
C CYS A 58 -6.05 -1.43 -28.12
N GLU A 59 -5.12 -2.16 -28.74
CA GLU A 59 -4.68 -1.92 -30.13
C GLU A 59 -5.85 -2.04 -31.12
N GLU A 60 -6.69 -3.09 -30.99
CA GLU A 60 -7.92 -3.27 -31.77
C GLU A 60 -8.90 -2.09 -31.62
N SER A 61 -8.83 -1.38 -30.49
CA SER A 61 -9.67 -0.21 -30.19
C SER A 61 -8.96 1.13 -30.47
N ALA A 62 -7.81 1.11 -31.16
CA ALA A 62 -6.95 2.28 -31.38
C ALA A 62 -6.49 2.99 -30.08
N LEU A 63 -6.30 2.22 -29.01
CA LEU A 63 -5.81 2.67 -27.71
C LEU A 63 -4.42 2.07 -27.43
N THR A 64 -3.56 2.83 -26.78
CA THR A 64 -2.25 2.35 -26.32
C THR A 64 -2.28 2.04 -24.82
N PHE A 65 -2.00 0.79 -24.44
CA PHE A 65 -1.90 0.39 -23.03
C PHE A 65 -0.47 0.55 -22.51
N GLU A 66 -0.13 1.77 -22.11
CA GLU A 66 1.17 2.13 -21.54
C GLU A 66 1.00 2.91 -20.23
N PRO A 67 0.74 2.24 -19.10
CA PRO A 67 0.66 2.92 -17.80
C PRO A 67 2.02 3.51 -17.42
N SER A 68 2.02 4.68 -16.75
CA SER A 68 3.28 5.30 -16.28
C SER A 68 3.84 4.62 -15.03
N ARG A 69 2.95 4.06 -14.21
CA ARG A 69 3.25 3.28 -13.01
C ARG A 69 2.20 2.21 -12.82
N VAL A 70 2.62 1.02 -12.39
CA VAL A 70 1.73 -0.08 -11.99
C VAL A 70 1.88 -0.26 -10.49
N VAL A 71 0.78 -0.08 -9.77
CA VAL A 71 0.73 -0.30 -8.33
C VAL A 71 -0.07 -1.56 -8.08
N ALA A 72 0.64 -2.63 -7.78
CA ALA A 72 0.05 -3.85 -7.26
C ALA A 72 -0.05 -3.77 -5.75
N ASP A 73 -0.91 -4.60 -5.16
CA ASP A 73 -0.97 -4.86 -3.74
C ASP A 73 0.37 -5.44 -3.24
N PHE A 74 1.33 -4.54 -3.06
CA PHE A 74 2.44 -4.72 -2.15
C PHE A 74 2.06 -3.93 -0.91
N GLU A 75 1.29 -4.60 -0.06
CA GLU A 75 1.11 -4.28 1.35
C GLU A 75 2.46 -4.19 2.10
N GLU A 76 3.62 -4.15 1.46
CA GLU A 76 4.91 -4.19 2.12
C GLU A 76 5.03 -3.13 3.22
N GLY A 77 4.59 -1.88 3.03
CA GLY A 77 4.63 -0.89 4.13
C GLY A 77 3.66 -1.17 5.30
N ILE A 78 2.48 -1.73 5.03
CA ILE A 78 1.44 -2.00 6.03
C ILE A 78 1.71 -3.34 6.73
N HIS A 79 2.03 -4.39 5.98
CA HIS A 79 2.52 -5.66 6.50
C HIS A 79 3.86 -5.51 7.24
N LEU A 80 4.79 -4.66 6.78
CA LEU A 80 6.06 -4.39 7.46
C LEU A 80 5.81 -3.78 8.83
N THR A 81 5.03 -2.70 8.89
CA THR A 81 4.71 -2.04 10.17
C THR A 81 3.90 -2.96 11.09
N GLN A 82 3.03 -3.83 10.55
CA GLN A 82 2.37 -4.88 11.32
C GLN A 82 3.35 -5.97 11.82
N ALA A 83 4.32 -6.40 11.00
CA ALA A 83 5.33 -7.38 11.39
C ALA A 83 6.21 -6.83 12.51
N TRP A 84 6.63 -5.57 12.41
CA TRP A 84 7.37 -4.87 13.45
C TRP A 84 6.55 -4.77 14.74
N TRP A 85 5.27 -4.43 14.64
CA TRP A 85 4.37 -4.41 15.79
C TRP A 85 4.22 -5.78 16.46
N ARG A 86 4.01 -6.85 15.68
CA ARG A 86 3.97 -8.23 16.20
C ARG A 86 5.27 -8.59 16.90
N ARG A 87 6.43 -8.13 16.38
CA ARG A 87 7.71 -8.34 17.04
C ARG A 87 7.82 -7.58 18.36
N ILE A 88 7.42 -6.31 18.42
CA ILE A 88 7.37 -5.51 19.65
C ILE A 88 6.55 -6.23 20.73
N GLN A 89 5.40 -6.81 20.35
CA GLN A 89 4.59 -7.61 21.25
C GLN A 89 5.33 -8.87 21.71
N ALA A 90 5.94 -9.62 20.78
CA ALA A 90 6.64 -10.87 21.07
C ALA A 90 7.84 -10.70 22.02
N VAL A 91 8.55 -9.56 21.95
CA VAL A 91 9.65 -9.26 22.88
C VAL A 91 9.19 -8.60 24.19
N GLY A 92 7.88 -8.38 24.37
CA GLY A 92 7.30 -7.85 25.60
C GLY A 92 7.41 -6.32 25.75
N LEU A 93 7.54 -5.57 24.65
CA LEU A 93 7.65 -4.11 24.63
C LEU A 93 6.31 -3.38 24.42
N GLN A 94 5.19 -4.12 24.37
CA GLN A 94 3.87 -3.55 24.08
C GLN A 94 3.45 -2.46 25.09
N ARG A 95 3.76 -2.64 26.38
CA ARG A 95 3.44 -1.64 27.42
C ARG A 95 4.33 -0.42 27.26
N ASP A 96 5.63 -0.62 27.04
CA ASP A 96 6.60 0.44 26.85
C ASP A 96 6.26 1.29 25.61
N TYR A 97 5.69 0.71 24.55
CA TYR A 97 5.23 1.47 23.38
C TYR A 97 4.07 2.45 23.69
N LYS A 98 3.26 2.17 24.71
CA LYS A 98 2.08 2.97 25.08
C LYS A 98 2.42 4.06 26.10
N ILE A 99 3.38 3.82 26.97
CA ILE A 99 3.77 4.73 28.05
C ILE A 99 4.83 5.70 27.54
N GLU A 100 4.76 6.96 27.96
CA GLU A 100 5.80 7.95 27.64
C GLU A 100 7.16 7.54 28.21
N GLY A 101 8.19 7.61 27.37
CA GLY A 101 9.55 7.23 27.73
C GLY A 101 10.45 7.01 26.52
N GLU A 102 11.74 6.84 26.79
CA GLU A 102 12.78 6.71 25.76
C GLU A 102 12.56 5.48 24.85
N ILE A 103 12.07 4.37 25.42
CA ILE A 103 11.74 3.15 24.68
C ILE A 103 10.61 3.42 23.67
N ARG A 104 9.54 4.09 24.07
CA ARG A 104 8.45 4.48 23.15
C ARG A 104 8.96 5.34 22.02
N ASP A 105 9.73 6.36 22.36
CA ASP A 105 10.20 7.33 21.38
C ASP A 105 11.15 6.67 20.37
N TRP A 106 12.05 5.80 20.85
CA TRP A 106 12.93 5.03 19.98
C TRP A 106 12.17 4.04 19.10
N LEU A 107 11.23 3.27 19.67
CA LEU A 107 10.40 2.33 18.89
C LEU A 107 9.61 3.04 17.81
N ARG A 108 9.05 4.22 18.09
CA ARG A 108 8.32 5.00 17.09
C ARG A 108 9.22 5.46 15.95
N LEU A 109 10.46 5.87 16.23
CA LEU A 109 11.39 6.29 15.18
C LEU A 109 11.60 5.22 14.11
N THR A 110 11.58 3.93 14.47
CA THR A 110 11.72 2.85 13.48
C THR A 110 10.59 2.87 12.45
N PHE A 111 9.36 3.23 12.83
CA PHE A 111 8.22 3.37 11.92
C PHE A 111 8.33 4.55 10.95
N GLY A 112 9.35 5.40 11.08
CA GLY A 112 9.66 6.44 10.11
C GLY A 112 10.55 5.99 8.94
N LEU A 113 11.27 4.87 9.11
CA LEU A 113 12.22 4.36 8.10
C LEU A 113 11.60 4.08 6.73
N PRO A 114 10.34 3.60 6.61
CA PRO A 114 9.72 3.35 5.31
C PRO A 114 9.58 4.58 4.41
N PHE A 115 9.70 5.79 4.96
CA PHE A 115 9.63 7.05 4.23
C PHE A 115 10.98 7.62 3.82
N LEU A 116 12.08 6.93 4.11
CA LEU A 116 13.41 7.31 3.61
C LEU A 116 13.63 6.77 2.19
N ASN A 117 14.62 7.32 1.50
CA ASN A 117 15.13 6.65 0.32
C ASN A 117 15.77 5.32 0.73
N PRO A 118 15.63 4.24 -0.06
CA PRO A 118 16.22 2.94 0.24
C PRO A 118 17.70 3.00 0.63
N ASN A 119 18.48 3.81 -0.10
CA ASN A 119 19.92 3.95 0.10
C ASN A 119 20.28 4.68 1.41
N GLU A 120 19.33 5.36 2.06
CA GLU A 120 19.55 6.08 3.31
C GLU A 120 19.14 5.26 4.55
N VAL A 121 18.41 4.15 4.38
CA VAL A 121 17.79 3.41 5.48
C VAL A 121 18.82 2.82 6.43
N GLU A 122 19.75 2.02 5.91
CA GLU A 122 20.80 1.36 6.71
C GLU A 122 21.65 2.41 7.44
N ASP A 123 22.05 3.43 6.69
CA ASP A 123 22.89 4.53 7.17
C ASP A 123 22.18 5.39 8.24
N SER A 124 20.86 5.52 8.16
CA SER A 124 20.04 6.19 9.17
C SER A 124 19.84 5.31 10.40
N PHE A 125 19.62 4.01 10.22
CA PHE A 125 19.45 3.08 11.33
C PHE A 125 20.71 3.02 12.20
N VAL A 126 21.88 2.87 11.58
CA VAL A 126 23.16 2.78 12.30
C VAL A 126 23.54 4.11 12.94
N LYS A 127 23.48 5.23 12.20
CA LYS A 127 23.99 6.52 12.71
C LYS A 127 23.00 7.23 13.62
N ASP A 128 21.71 7.19 13.31
CA ASP A 128 20.71 7.98 14.03
C ASP A 128 19.95 7.18 15.09
N LEU A 129 19.61 5.91 14.82
CA LEU A 129 18.79 5.11 15.73
C LEU A 129 19.66 4.38 16.77
N MET A 130 20.68 3.63 16.34
CA MET A 130 21.52 2.86 17.26
C MET A 130 22.25 3.74 18.29
N SER A 131 22.65 4.95 17.90
CA SER A 131 23.30 5.93 18.80
C SER A 131 22.42 6.41 19.95
N THR A 132 21.10 6.21 19.85
CA THR A 132 20.12 6.60 20.87
C THR A 132 19.23 5.46 21.33
N MET A 133 19.68 4.23 21.08
CA MET A 133 19.00 3.02 21.50
C MET A 133 19.00 2.91 23.04
N PRO A 134 17.83 2.81 23.69
CA PRO A 134 17.75 2.62 25.12
C PRO A 134 18.41 1.33 25.57
N ILE A 135 19.01 1.35 26.76
CA ILE A 135 19.65 0.17 27.37
C ILE A 135 18.56 -0.77 27.89
N ASP A 136 18.10 -1.67 27.02
CA ASP A 136 17.15 -2.73 27.36
C ASP A 136 17.38 -3.95 26.44
N ALA A 137 17.46 -5.14 27.04
CA ALA A 137 17.70 -6.38 26.30
C ALA A 137 16.57 -6.72 25.31
N ARG A 138 15.33 -6.32 25.59
CA ARG A 138 14.17 -6.50 24.71
C ARG A 138 14.26 -5.58 23.50
N VAL A 139 14.74 -4.34 23.70
CA VAL A 139 14.98 -3.38 22.61
C VAL A 139 16.10 -3.89 21.70
N THR A 140 17.18 -4.42 22.29
CA THR A 140 18.28 -5.05 21.54
C THR A 140 17.76 -6.20 20.65
N ARG A 141 16.96 -7.12 21.21
CA ARG A 141 16.36 -8.25 20.46
C ARG A 141 15.43 -7.82 19.32
N TYR A 142 14.81 -6.64 19.44
CA TYR A 142 13.99 -6.06 18.38
C TYR A 142 14.87 -5.40 17.31
N SER A 143 15.94 -4.70 17.72
CA SER A 143 16.93 -4.12 16.82
C SER A 143 17.62 -5.18 15.97
N ASP A 144 18.04 -6.30 16.56
CA ASP A 144 18.67 -7.42 15.86
C ASP A 144 17.70 -7.99 14.81
N TYR A 145 16.44 -8.20 15.20
CA TYR A 145 15.39 -8.65 14.28
C TYR A 145 15.21 -7.70 13.09
N LEU A 146 15.17 -6.39 13.32
CA LEU A 146 15.09 -5.41 12.23
C LEU A 146 16.31 -5.49 11.31
N THR A 147 17.50 -5.59 11.90
CA THR A 147 18.77 -5.65 11.17
C THR A 147 18.82 -6.84 10.23
N ASP A 148 18.52 -8.03 10.75
CA ASP A 148 18.60 -9.30 10.03
C ASP A 148 17.52 -9.45 8.95
N ASN A 149 16.33 -8.87 9.17
CA ASN A 149 15.17 -9.11 8.32
C ASN A 149 14.87 -7.97 7.35
N TYR A 150 15.24 -6.72 7.66
CA TYR A 150 14.78 -5.55 6.90
C TYR A 150 15.83 -4.47 6.60
N ILE A 151 16.81 -4.24 7.48
CA ILE A 151 17.69 -3.07 7.39
C ILE A 151 18.98 -3.35 6.61
N SER A 152 19.63 -4.49 6.86
CA SER A 152 20.88 -4.84 6.17
C SER A 152 20.64 -5.01 4.68
N HIS A 153 21.62 -4.66 3.85
CA HIS A 153 21.61 -4.96 2.42
C HIS A 153 21.43 -6.46 2.11
N ASP A 154 21.94 -7.34 2.99
CA ASP A 154 21.83 -8.80 2.90
C ASP A 154 20.61 -9.36 3.66
N SER A 155 19.72 -8.49 4.14
CA SER A 155 18.54 -8.94 4.88
C SER A 155 17.54 -9.70 4.00
N THR A 156 16.63 -10.45 4.63
CA THR A 156 15.59 -11.20 3.90
C THR A 156 14.68 -10.30 3.06
N PHE A 157 14.42 -9.08 3.52
CA PHE A 157 13.61 -8.07 2.84
C PHE A 157 14.33 -6.72 2.83
N PRO A 158 15.30 -6.51 1.92
CA PRO A 158 16.15 -5.33 1.94
C PRO A 158 15.39 -4.02 1.64
N PRO A 159 15.95 -2.85 2.04
CA PRO A 159 15.25 -1.55 1.97
C PRO A 159 14.74 -1.16 0.59
N ASN A 160 15.36 -1.63 -0.49
CA ASN A 160 14.94 -1.36 -1.87
C ASN A 160 13.59 -1.99 -2.23
N LEU A 161 13.10 -2.95 -1.44
CA LEU A 161 11.76 -3.52 -1.61
C LEU A 161 10.70 -2.60 -1.01
N TRP A 162 10.90 -2.16 0.24
CA TRP A 162 9.83 -1.55 1.03
C TRP A 162 9.95 -0.04 1.25
N ALA A 163 11.15 0.54 1.27
CA ALA A 163 11.36 1.97 1.57
C ALA A 163 11.08 2.84 0.34
N CYS A 164 10.40 3.97 0.55
CA CYS A 164 10.09 4.90 -0.52
C CYS A 164 9.94 6.32 0.04
N ALA A 165 10.73 7.26 -0.47
CA ALA A 165 10.68 8.68 -0.12
C ALA A 165 9.49 9.43 -0.77
N GLU A 166 8.38 8.73 -1.01
CA GLU A 166 7.14 9.30 -1.51
C GLU A 166 5.96 8.74 -0.73
N ILE A 167 5.02 9.61 -0.37
CA ILE A 167 3.66 9.15 -0.08
C ILE A 167 3.00 8.96 -1.42
N ALA A 168 3.22 7.80 -2.03
CA ALA A 168 2.31 7.34 -3.04
C ALA A 168 0.92 7.37 -2.37
N SER A 169 -0.02 8.21 -2.84
CA SER A 169 -1.45 8.02 -2.50
C SER A 169 -1.98 6.65 -2.92
N GLU A 170 -1.10 5.89 -3.54
CA GLU A 170 -1.30 4.66 -4.22
C GLU A 170 -0.95 3.45 -3.36
N ARG A 171 -0.23 3.65 -2.24
CA ARG A 171 0.14 2.61 -1.28
C ARG A 171 -1.01 2.16 -0.35
N THR A 172 -2.23 2.60 -0.59
CA THR A 172 -3.40 2.09 0.12
C THR A 172 -4.37 1.54 -0.91
N THR A 173 -4.31 0.22 -1.10
CA THR A 173 -5.34 -0.57 -1.77
C THR A 173 -6.71 -0.43 -1.12
N ASN A 174 -6.89 0.34 -0.03
CA ASN A 174 -8.17 0.80 0.52
C ASN A 174 -9.26 1.10 -0.54
N GLY A 175 -8.89 1.68 -1.69
CA GLY A 175 -9.82 1.89 -2.80
C GLY A 175 -10.28 0.60 -3.47
N CYS A 176 -9.33 -0.26 -3.85
CA CYS A 176 -9.55 -1.58 -4.43
C CYS A 176 -10.20 -2.55 -3.42
N GLU A 177 -9.76 -2.56 -2.16
CA GLU A 177 -10.36 -3.28 -1.04
C GLU A 177 -11.79 -2.84 -0.77
N SER A 178 -12.06 -1.52 -0.73
CA SER A 178 -13.42 -1.01 -0.57
C SER A 178 -14.30 -1.38 -1.75
N PHE A 179 -13.73 -1.38 -2.96
CA PHE A 179 -14.42 -1.85 -4.16
C PHE A 179 -14.75 -3.34 -4.04
N HIS A 180 -13.79 -4.19 -3.71
CA HIS A 180 -13.99 -5.62 -3.52
C HIS A 180 -14.96 -5.92 -2.37
N SER A 181 -14.89 -5.17 -1.27
CA SER A 181 -15.85 -5.28 -0.16
C SER A 181 -17.26 -4.94 -0.63
N LYS A 182 -17.46 -3.84 -1.37
CA LYS A 182 -18.77 -3.48 -1.95
C LYS A 182 -19.23 -4.54 -2.95
N PHE A 183 -18.34 -5.03 -3.80
CA PHE A 183 -18.65 -6.06 -4.79
C PHE A 183 -19.12 -7.35 -4.12
N ASN A 184 -18.36 -7.83 -3.13
CA ASN A 184 -18.62 -9.09 -2.43
C ASN A 184 -19.96 -9.08 -1.70
N ARG A 185 -20.44 -7.92 -1.23
CA ARG A 185 -21.76 -7.76 -0.58
C ARG A 185 -22.95 -8.09 -1.47
N ASN A 186 -22.78 -8.12 -2.80
CA ASN A 186 -23.84 -8.49 -3.72
C ASN A 186 -24.05 -10.00 -3.83
N PHE A 187 -23.15 -10.81 -3.23
CA PHE A 187 -23.23 -12.25 -3.29
C PHE A 187 -23.55 -12.83 -1.92
N THR A 188 -24.48 -13.78 -1.90
CA THR A 188 -24.81 -14.57 -0.71
C THR A 188 -23.86 -15.76 -0.52
N THR A 189 -23.06 -16.09 -1.53
CA THR A 189 -22.10 -17.20 -1.52
C THR A 189 -20.75 -16.74 -2.05
N ALA A 190 -19.67 -17.38 -1.58
CA ALA A 190 -18.31 -17.13 -2.06
C ALA A 190 -18.13 -17.44 -3.56
N HIS A 191 -18.89 -18.39 -4.10
CA HIS A 191 -18.73 -18.84 -5.49
C HIS A 191 -20.06 -18.77 -6.25
N PRO A 192 -20.54 -17.55 -6.56
CA PRO A 192 -21.75 -17.37 -7.33
C PRO A 192 -21.59 -17.98 -8.73
N ASN A 193 -22.70 -18.36 -9.36
CA ASN A 193 -22.68 -18.77 -10.75
C ASN A 193 -22.25 -17.58 -11.65
N LEU A 194 -21.71 -17.89 -12.83
CA LEU A 194 -21.16 -16.87 -13.73
C LEU A 194 -22.21 -15.85 -14.19
N TYR A 195 -23.46 -16.26 -14.38
CA TYR A 195 -24.53 -15.35 -14.82
C TYR A 195 -24.82 -14.27 -13.78
N VAL A 196 -25.01 -14.67 -12.52
CA VAL A 196 -25.19 -13.77 -11.38
C VAL A 196 -23.98 -12.86 -11.22
N PHE A 197 -22.78 -13.42 -11.38
CA PHE A 197 -21.54 -12.64 -11.31
C PHE A 197 -21.48 -11.53 -12.37
N VAL A 198 -21.80 -11.87 -13.62
CA VAL A 198 -21.82 -10.92 -14.75
C VAL A 198 -22.92 -9.86 -14.55
N GLU A 199 -24.08 -10.24 -14.01
CA GLU A 199 -25.16 -9.30 -13.71
C GLU A 199 -24.73 -8.25 -12.67
N VAL A 200 -24.07 -8.69 -11.59
CA VAL A 200 -23.51 -7.77 -10.58
C VAL A 200 -22.44 -6.86 -11.20
N LEU A 201 -21.56 -7.39 -12.06
CA LEU A 201 -20.55 -6.57 -12.75
C LEU A 201 -21.21 -5.49 -13.62
N LYS A 202 -22.28 -5.81 -14.35
CA LYS A 202 -23.04 -4.83 -15.13
C LYS A 202 -23.65 -3.74 -14.25
N ASN A 203 -24.22 -4.10 -13.11
CA ASN A 203 -24.77 -3.13 -12.17
C ASN A 203 -23.68 -2.19 -11.63
N MET A 204 -22.51 -2.73 -11.28
CA MET A 204 -21.38 -1.88 -10.86
C MET A 204 -20.81 -1.02 -11.98
N GLN A 205 -20.90 -1.47 -13.23
CA GLN A 205 -20.52 -0.66 -14.38
C GLN A 205 -21.43 0.57 -14.51
N ILE A 206 -22.73 0.46 -14.21
CA ILE A 206 -23.66 1.60 -14.20
C ILE A 206 -23.24 2.65 -13.15
N ASP A 207 -22.90 2.19 -11.93
CA ASP A 207 -22.38 3.06 -10.87
C ASP A 207 -21.08 3.75 -11.32
N THR A 208 -20.17 2.97 -11.93
CA THR A 208 -18.87 3.46 -12.39
C THR A 208 -19.03 4.49 -13.51
N GLN A 209 -19.94 4.25 -14.45
CA GLN A 209 -20.23 5.19 -15.53
C GLN A 209 -20.83 6.49 -14.99
N SER A 210 -21.66 6.41 -13.96
CA SER A 210 -22.21 7.58 -13.27
C SER A 210 -21.10 8.41 -12.61
N ILE A 211 -20.10 7.75 -12.01
CA ILE A 211 -18.89 8.41 -11.51
C ILE A 211 -18.14 9.08 -12.67
N ILE A 212 -17.83 8.32 -13.74
CA ILE A 212 -17.08 8.83 -14.90
C ILE A 212 -17.73 10.08 -15.49
N ASN A 213 -19.05 10.04 -15.68
CA ASN A 213 -19.82 11.17 -16.22
C ASN A 213 -19.82 12.38 -15.27
N GLY A 214 -19.73 12.14 -13.95
CA GLY A 214 -19.59 13.18 -12.93
C GLY A 214 -18.17 13.73 -12.77
N LEU A 215 -17.14 13.10 -13.36
CA LEU A 215 -15.75 13.56 -13.25
C LEU A 215 -15.47 14.87 -14.01
N ASP A 216 -16.36 15.28 -14.93
CA ASP A 216 -16.30 16.57 -15.65
C ASP A 216 -16.82 17.74 -14.80
N THR A 217 -17.53 17.46 -13.70
CA THR A 217 -17.80 18.43 -12.64
C THR A 217 -16.72 18.34 -11.58
N GLU A 218 -16.06 19.46 -11.24
CA GLU A 218 -15.08 19.55 -10.16
C GLU A 218 -15.72 19.29 -8.77
N ASN A 219 -16.11 18.05 -8.49
CA ASN A 219 -16.59 17.66 -7.18
C ASN A 219 -15.43 17.11 -6.36
N LYS A 220 -14.94 17.95 -5.44
CA LYS A 220 -13.97 17.59 -4.42
C LYS A 220 -14.59 16.60 -3.43
N ILE A 221 -14.49 15.30 -3.68
CA ILE A 221 -14.78 14.32 -2.62
C ILE A 221 -13.55 14.19 -1.71
N ALA A 222 -13.70 14.71 -0.50
CA ALA A 222 -12.65 14.80 0.50
C ALA A 222 -12.69 13.61 1.47
N ASN A 223 -11.75 12.67 1.31
CA ASN A 223 -11.40 11.76 2.41
C ASN A 223 -10.54 12.54 3.44
N GLY A 224 -11.21 13.21 4.38
CA GLY A 224 -10.62 14.22 5.27
C GLY A 224 -9.50 13.74 6.20
N LYS A 225 -9.47 12.45 6.60
CA LYS A 225 -8.38 11.89 7.43
C LYS A 225 -7.12 11.58 6.61
N PHE A 226 -7.28 10.93 5.46
CA PHE A 226 -6.17 10.57 4.58
C PHE A 226 -5.48 11.81 3.98
N LYS A 227 -6.26 12.84 3.62
CA LYS A 227 -5.72 14.09 3.09
C LYS A 227 -4.82 14.82 4.11
N LYS A 228 -5.21 14.86 5.38
CA LYS A 228 -4.42 15.52 6.44
C LYS A 228 -3.09 14.80 6.70
N ALA A 229 -3.12 13.47 6.75
CA ALA A 229 -1.94 12.63 6.88
C ALA A 229 -0.97 12.80 5.70
N LYS A 230 -1.50 12.71 4.48
CA LYS A 230 -0.74 12.90 3.24
C LYS A 230 -0.11 14.29 3.17
N MET A 231 -0.85 15.32 3.56
CA MET A 231 -0.35 16.70 3.58
C MET A 231 0.77 16.88 4.61
N TYR A 232 0.63 16.30 5.81
CA TYR A 232 1.63 16.45 6.87
C TYR A 232 2.95 15.71 6.55
N ILE A 233 2.88 14.44 6.14
CA ILE A 233 4.08 13.69 5.75
C ILE A 233 4.68 14.29 4.47
N GLY A 234 3.84 14.80 3.54
CA GLY A 234 4.30 15.41 2.29
C GLY A 234 5.10 16.68 2.55
N GLN A 235 4.60 17.55 3.45
CA GLN A 235 5.34 18.71 3.93
C GLN A 235 6.65 18.31 4.63
N ALA A 236 6.65 17.25 5.43
CA ALA A 236 7.88 16.77 6.07
C ALA A 236 8.92 16.28 5.04
N LEU A 237 8.48 15.57 3.99
CA LEU A 237 9.34 15.13 2.89
C LEU A 237 9.92 16.32 2.11
N GLU A 238 9.11 17.33 1.78
CA GLU A 238 9.58 18.54 1.11
C GLU A 238 10.62 19.30 1.94
N LEU A 239 10.37 19.45 3.25
CA LEU A 239 11.32 20.09 4.16
C LEU A 239 12.62 19.30 4.28
N TYR A 240 12.55 17.96 4.29
CA TYR A 240 13.74 17.11 4.35
C TYR A 240 14.54 17.17 3.04
N ALA A 241 13.88 17.04 1.89
CA ALA A 241 14.50 17.14 0.58
C ALA A 241 15.14 18.52 0.34
N ALA A 242 14.54 19.59 0.88
CA ALA A 242 15.10 20.94 0.85
C ALA A 242 16.22 21.20 1.88
N GLY A 243 16.61 20.18 2.68
CA GLY A 243 17.63 20.30 3.73
C GLY A 243 17.24 21.19 4.92
N LYS A 244 15.95 21.55 5.04
CA LYS A 244 15.45 22.46 6.11
C LYS A 244 15.28 21.74 7.45
N ILE A 245 15.15 20.42 7.44
CA ILE A 245 15.12 19.58 8.64
C ILE A 245 16.11 18.43 8.51
N GLY A 246 16.79 18.08 9.60
CA GLY A 246 17.68 16.92 9.63
C GLY A 246 16.92 15.59 9.65
N ARG A 247 17.58 14.51 9.21
CA ARG A 247 17.03 13.14 9.08
C ARG A 247 16.32 12.64 10.34
N ARG A 248 16.90 12.87 11.53
CA ARG A 248 16.28 12.51 12.81
C ARG A 248 14.97 13.27 13.08
N ASN A 249 14.92 14.56 12.77
CA ASN A 249 13.69 15.35 12.92
C ASN A 249 12.62 14.91 11.92
N PHE A 250 13.02 14.58 10.70
CA PHE A 250 12.13 13.99 9.70
C PHE A 250 11.49 12.69 10.22
N LEU A 251 12.29 11.72 10.68
CA LEU A 251 11.80 10.45 11.23
C LEU A 251 10.81 10.65 12.38
N ARG A 252 11.09 11.59 13.28
CA ARG A 252 10.19 11.94 14.39
C ARG A 252 8.86 12.54 13.91
N CYS A 253 8.86 13.30 12.82
CA CYS A 253 7.62 13.83 12.24
C CYS A 253 6.78 12.71 11.62
N VAL A 254 7.38 11.89 10.76
CA VAL A 254 6.63 10.89 9.98
C VAL A 254 6.18 9.67 10.79
N SER A 255 6.94 9.28 11.82
CA SER A 255 6.61 8.17 12.73
C SER A 255 5.33 8.37 13.53
N ARG A 256 4.92 9.62 13.80
CA ARG A 256 3.71 9.95 14.55
C ARG A 256 2.42 9.48 13.85
N HIS A 257 2.50 9.13 12.57
CA HIS A 257 1.33 8.68 11.83
C HIS A 257 0.95 7.22 12.12
N TYR A 258 1.91 6.38 12.52
CA TYR A 258 1.67 4.99 12.92
C TYR A 258 1.46 4.91 14.44
N THR A 259 0.30 5.40 14.90
CA THR A 259 -0.13 5.15 16.29
C THR A 259 -1.04 3.90 16.28
N MET A 260 -0.48 2.75 16.63
CA MET A 260 -1.24 1.50 16.86
C MET A 260 -1.74 1.40 18.30
#